data_AF-A0A2N8MCQ2-F1
#
_entry.id   AF-A0A2N8MCQ2-F1
#
_cell.length_a   1.000
_cell.length_b   1.000
_cell.length_c   1.000
_cell.angle_alpha   90.00
_cell.angle_beta   90.00
_cell.angle_gamma   90.00
#
_symmetry.space_group_name_H-M   'P 1'
#
loop_
_entity.id
_entity.type
_entity.pdbx_description
1 polymer ?
#
loop_
_entity_poly.entity_id
_entity_poly.type
_entity_poly.pdbx_seq_one_letter_code
_entity_poly.pdbx_strand_id
1 'polypeptide(L)'
;MARPTLPGNRAKISALDIVIVIGGIIGIMAFNRMSIARLQRSLPNANSQIVGEWTSTRGPEHLVFRADKTVSMTVPAKPAEDTAAPAAPETNGPAPVPGKYQIVQGGKVGIQLLNGTKYTTTISLGNPNRFDLVDSATGGVTTFERVPAAPVGAATTPKEPSQ
;
A
#
# COMPACT_ATOMS: atom_id res chain seq x y z
N MET A 1 2.88 40.30 -71.01
CA MET A 1 3.73 39.69 -69.95
C MET A 1 2.89 38.64 -69.24
N ALA A 2 3.20 37.35 -69.40
CA ALA A 2 2.42 36.25 -68.84
C ALA A 2 3.11 35.71 -67.56
N ARG A 3 2.34 35.57 -66.48
CA ARG A 3 2.80 35.07 -65.17
C ARG A 3 2.70 33.55 -65.16
N PRO A 4 3.77 32.80 -64.87
CA PRO A 4 3.66 31.35 -64.73
C PRO A 4 3.01 31.01 -63.39
N THR A 5 1.88 30.31 -63.43
CA THR A 5 1.27 29.65 -62.27
C THR A 5 2.03 28.37 -61.97
N LEU A 6 2.58 28.24 -60.75
CA LEU A 6 3.19 26.99 -60.29
C LEU A 6 2.11 25.92 -60.09
N PRO A 7 2.33 24.68 -60.57
CA PRO A 7 1.43 23.57 -60.28
C PRO A 7 1.60 23.16 -58.81
N GLY A 8 0.54 23.35 -58.02
CA GLY A 8 0.44 22.85 -56.66
C GLY A 8 0.44 21.32 -56.67
N ASN A 9 1.59 20.72 -56.34
CA ASN A 9 1.74 19.28 -56.21
C ASN A 9 0.98 18.80 -54.95
N ARG A 10 -0.29 18.44 -55.10
CA ARG A 10 -1.04 17.76 -54.05
C ARG A 10 -0.44 16.37 -53.88
N ALA A 11 0.38 16.19 -52.84
CA ALA A 11 0.90 14.88 -52.44
C ALA A 11 -0.28 13.92 -52.28
N LYS A 12 -0.40 12.97 -53.20
CA LYS A 12 -1.42 11.92 -53.14
C LYS A 12 -0.98 10.94 -52.09
N ILE A 13 -1.55 11.06 -50.88
CA ILE A 13 -1.37 10.08 -49.81
C ILE A 13 -1.89 8.75 -50.35
N SER A 14 -1.01 7.77 -50.48
CA SER A 14 -1.37 6.43 -50.94
C SER A 14 -2.17 5.73 -49.84
N ALA A 15 -3.17 4.93 -50.21
CA ALA A 15 -3.92 4.11 -49.25
C ALA A 15 -2.98 3.21 -48.41
N LEU A 16 -1.83 2.84 -48.99
CA LEU A 16 -0.78 2.09 -48.32
C LEU A 16 -0.13 2.88 -47.18
N ASP A 17 0.10 4.19 -47.35
CA ASP A 17 0.65 5.05 -46.28
C ASP A 17 -0.33 5.14 -45.10
N ILE A 18 -1.64 5.22 -45.38
CA ILE A 18 -2.68 5.25 -44.35
C ILE A 18 -2.68 3.95 -43.55
N VAL A 19 -2.57 2.79 -44.22
CA VAL A 19 -2.53 1.48 -43.56
C VAL A 19 -1.28 1.33 -42.69
N ILE A 20 -0.11 1.79 -43.17
CA ILE A 20 1.14 1.75 -42.40
C ILE A 20 1.04 2.64 -41.16
N VAL A 21 0.48 3.85 -41.29
CA VAL A 21 0.32 4.78 -40.16
C VAL A 21 -0.66 4.22 -39.13
N ILE A 22 -1.83 3.72 -39.56
CA ILE A 22 -2.82 3.15 -38.64
C ILE A 22 -2.28 1.88 -37.98
N GLY A 23 -1.66 0.99 -38.76
CA GLY A 23 -1.03 -0.24 -38.25
C GLY A 23 0.08 0.05 -37.25
N GLY A 24 0.92 1.05 -37.53
CA GLY A 24 1.97 1.51 -36.62
C GLY A 24 1.41 2.04 -35.29
N ILE A 25 0.37 2.86 -35.33
CA ILE A 25 -0.28 3.39 -34.12
C ILE A 25 -0.89 2.25 -33.29
N ILE A 26 -1.61 1.32 -33.90
CA ILE A 26 -2.20 0.17 -33.21
C ILE A 26 -1.10 -0.72 -32.60
N GLY A 27 -0.02 -0.96 -33.35
CA GLY A 27 1.13 -1.73 -32.87
C GLY A 27 1.80 -1.09 -31.64
N ILE A 28 2.02 0.22 -31.66
CA ILE A 28 2.58 0.98 -30.53
C ILE A 28 1.63 0.92 -29.32
N MET A 29 0.32 1.09 -29.52
CA MET A 29 -0.65 0.98 -28.43
C MET A 29 -0.67 -0.43 -27.82
N ALA A 30 -0.66 -1.47 -28.64
CA ALA A 30 -0.64 -2.86 -28.18
C ALA A 30 0.65 -3.18 -27.41
N PHE A 31 1.81 -2.73 -27.91
CA PHE A 31 3.09 -2.90 -27.25
C PHE A 31 3.16 -2.18 -25.91
N ASN A 32 2.68 -0.93 -25.83
CA ASN A 32 2.59 -0.19 -24.58
C ASN A 32 1.67 -0.88 -23.57
N ARG A 33 0.51 -1.36 -24.02
CA ARG A 33 -0.44 -2.08 -23.15
C ARG A 33 0.15 -3.38 -22.62
N MET A 34 0.87 -4.12 -23.46
CA MET A 34 1.50 -5.38 -23.06
C MET A 34 2.70 -5.16 -22.13
N SER A 35 3.45 -4.09 -22.33
CA SER A 35 4.57 -3.69 -21.46
C SER A 35 4.07 -3.36 -20.05
N ILE A 36 3.03 -2.54 -19.94
CA ILE A 36 2.39 -2.18 -18.66
C ILE A 36 1.83 -3.43 -17.96
N ALA A 37 1.18 -4.35 -18.69
CA ALA A 37 0.65 -5.58 -18.12
C ALA A 37 1.74 -6.55 -17.62
N ARG A 38 2.90 -6.61 -18.30
CA ARG A 38 4.06 -7.40 -17.82
C ARG A 38 4.66 -6.81 -16.55
N LEU A 39 4.77 -5.49 -16.46
CA LEU A 39 5.21 -4.78 -15.24
C LEU A 39 4.25 -5.04 -14.06
N GLN A 40 2.95 -5.08 -14.29
CA GLN A 40 1.97 -5.36 -13.22
C GLN A 40 2.01 -6.82 -12.73
N ARG A 41 2.37 -7.79 -13.58
CA ARG A 41 2.55 -9.19 -13.17
C ARG A 41 3.85 -9.47 -12.44
N SER A 42 4.91 -8.69 -12.71
CA SER A 42 6.21 -8.86 -12.06
C SER A 42 6.33 -8.13 -10.73
N LEU A 43 5.41 -7.20 -10.42
CA LEU A 43 5.40 -6.52 -9.13
C LEU A 43 4.76 -7.47 -8.10
N PRO A 44 5.51 -7.90 -7.07
CA PRO A 44 4.93 -8.61 -5.94
C PRO A 44 3.71 -7.84 -5.47
N ASN A 45 2.60 -8.54 -5.20
CA ASN A 45 1.40 -7.91 -4.71
C ASN A 45 1.74 -7.19 -3.40
N ALA A 46 1.96 -5.87 -3.44
CA ALA A 46 2.30 -5.08 -2.26
C ALA A 46 1.23 -5.23 -1.15
N ASN A 47 0.01 -5.63 -1.52
CA ASN A 47 -1.06 -5.94 -0.59
C ASN A 47 -0.76 -7.18 0.27
N SER A 48 -0.10 -8.20 -0.26
CA SER A 48 0.28 -9.36 0.57
C SER A 48 1.44 -9.05 1.51
N GLN A 49 2.25 -8.02 1.22
CA GLN A 49 3.40 -7.66 2.05
C GLN A 49 3.02 -6.85 3.29
N ILE A 50 1.95 -6.05 3.23
CA ILE A 50 1.49 -5.28 4.39
C ILE A 50 0.56 -6.06 5.32
N VAL A 51 -0.21 -7.00 4.79
CA VAL A 51 -1.23 -7.73 5.56
C VAL A 51 -0.60 -8.55 6.68
N GLY A 52 -1.07 -8.36 7.90
CA GLY A 52 -0.53 -8.99 9.10
C GLY A 52 -0.58 -8.06 10.31
N GLU A 53 -0.02 -8.57 11.40
CA GLU A 53 0.12 -7.86 12.68
C GLU A 53 1.51 -7.23 12.79
N TRP A 54 1.54 -6.03 13.37
CA TRP A 54 2.71 -5.18 13.46
C TRP A 54 2.75 -4.51 14.83
N THR A 55 3.92 -4.47 15.44
CA THR A 55 4.13 -3.84 16.75
C THR A 55 5.14 -2.72 16.65
N SER A 56 4.94 -1.64 17.41
CA SER A 56 5.92 -0.57 17.48
C SER A 56 7.17 -1.06 18.21
N THR A 57 8.32 -0.64 17.71
CA THR A 57 9.63 -0.93 18.34
C THR A 57 9.86 -0.13 19.63
N ARG A 58 9.11 0.96 19.84
CA ARG A 58 9.34 1.91 20.94
C ARG A 58 8.17 2.04 21.92
N GLY A 59 7.06 1.38 21.67
CA GLY A 59 5.85 1.57 22.48
C GLY A 59 4.84 0.44 22.33
N PRO A 60 3.73 0.51 23.09
CA PRO A 60 2.67 -0.50 23.10
C PRO A 60 1.76 -0.44 21.86
N GLU A 61 2.15 0.30 20.83
CA GLU A 61 1.31 0.53 19.66
C GLU A 61 1.28 -0.73 18.79
N HIS A 62 0.08 -1.08 18.34
CA HIS A 62 -0.16 -2.28 17.55
C HIS A 62 -0.98 -1.92 16.31
N LEU A 63 -0.58 -2.43 15.15
CA LEU A 63 -1.27 -2.26 13.87
C LEU A 63 -1.61 -3.61 13.27
N VAL A 64 -2.84 -3.74 12.78
CA VAL A 64 -3.28 -4.93 12.04
C VAL A 64 -3.82 -4.52 10.70
N PHE A 65 -3.17 -4.96 9.63
CA PHE A 65 -3.64 -4.78 8.26
C PHE A 65 -4.34 -6.04 7.79
N ARG A 66 -5.55 -5.90 7.26
CA ARG A 66 -6.36 -7.00 6.74
C ARG A 66 -6.46 -6.95 5.23
N ALA A 67 -6.62 -8.12 4.60
CA ALA A 67 -6.69 -8.23 3.14
C ALA A 67 -7.89 -7.49 2.51
N ASP A 68 -8.91 -7.17 3.30
CA ASP A 68 -10.10 -6.41 2.91
C ASP A 68 -9.89 -4.87 2.87
N LYS A 69 -8.63 -4.41 3.01
CA LYS A 69 -8.22 -2.99 3.04
C LYS A 69 -8.61 -2.25 4.31
N THR A 70 -8.94 -2.96 5.39
CA THR A 70 -9.14 -2.39 6.71
C THR A 70 -7.85 -2.43 7.53
N VAL A 71 -7.72 -1.49 8.45
CA VAL A 71 -6.62 -1.42 9.41
C VAL A 71 -7.17 -1.09 10.79
N SER A 72 -6.57 -1.67 11.83
CA SER A 72 -6.85 -1.29 13.22
C SER A 72 -5.55 -0.90 13.90
N MET A 73 -5.54 0.22 14.61
CA MET A 73 -4.36 0.77 15.28
C MET A 73 -4.65 1.07 16.74
N THR A 74 -3.85 0.51 17.64
CA THR A 74 -3.87 0.87 19.06
C THR A 74 -3.03 2.12 19.24
N VAL A 75 -3.69 3.26 19.44
CA VAL A 75 -3.03 4.54 19.75
C VAL A 75 -2.86 4.64 21.26
N PRO A 76 -1.68 5.01 21.79
CA PRO A 76 -1.56 5.31 23.20
C PRO A 76 -2.51 6.45 23.53
N ALA A 77 -3.32 6.30 24.58
CA ALA A 77 -4.11 7.41 25.09
C ALA A 77 -3.14 8.56 25.38
N LYS A 78 -3.30 9.69 24.69
CA LYS A 78 -2.58 10.92 25.01
C LYS A 78 -2.80 11.16 26.51
N PRO A 79 -1.76 11.36 27.34
CA PRO A 79 -1.98 11.74 28.73
C PRO A 79 -2.88 12.97 28.72
N ALA A 80 -4.07 12.84 29.28
CA ALA A 80 -4.91 14.00 29.50
C ALA A 80 -4.14 14.89 30.50
N GLU A 81 -3.70 16.05 30.04
CA GLU A 81 -3.36 17.13 30.97
C GLU A 81 -4.60 17.41 31.80
N ASP A 82 -4.43 17.32 33.12
CA ASP A 82 -5.38 17.62 34.19
C ASP A 82 -6.77 16.98 34.10
N THR A 83 -6.97 15.91 34.86
CA THR A 83 -7.98 15.86 35.94
C THR A 83 -7.71 14.63 36.79
N ALA A 84 -7.35 14.86 38.05
CA ALA A 84 -7.27 13.81 39.06
C ALA A 84 -8.67 13.22 39.32
N ALA A 85 -8.87 11.98 38.89
CA ALA A 85 -9.91 11.10 39.42
C ALA A 85 -9.31 9.68 39.56
N PRO A 86 -9.59 8.92 40.63
CA PRO A 86 -9.01 7.61 40.83
C PRO A 86 -9.65 6.63 39.84
N ALA A 87 -8.92 6.29 38.77
CA ALA A 87 -9.35 5.26 37.83
C ALA A 87 -9.21 3.88 38.49
N ALA A 88 -10.34 3.18 38.57
CA ALA A 88 -10.43 1.76 38.88
C ALA A 88 -9.53 0.94 37.92
N PRO A 89 -9.11 -0.29 38.31
CA PRO A 89 -8.26 -1.12 37.48
C PRO A 89 -9.06 -1.64 36.28
N GLU A 90 -9.06 -0.90 35.17
CA GLU A 90 -9.56 -1.39 33.91
C GLU A 90 -8.50 -2.28 33.26
N THR A 91 -8.76 -3.58 33.26
CA THR A 91 -7.93 -4.66 32.69
C THR A 91 -7.83 -4.64 31.15
N ASN A 92 -8.17 -3.52 30.50
CA ASN A 92 -8.22 -3.41 29.05
C ASN A 92 -7.38 -2.21 28.61
N GLY A 93 -6.29 -2.46 27.87
CA GLY A 93 -5.50 -1.41 27.24
C GLY A 93 -6.31 -0.54 26.27
N PRO A 94 -5.71 0.53 25.70
CA PRO A 94 -6.40 1.45 24.80
C PRO A 94 -7.15 0.72 23.69
N ALA A 95 -8.41 1.10 23.43
CA ALA A 95 -9.22 0.48 22.39
C ALA A 95 -8.60 0.72 20.99
N PRO A 96 -8.53 -0.31 20.12
CA PRO A 96 -8.04 -0.14 18.75
C PRO A 96 -8.94 0.80 17.94
N VAL A 97 -8.34 1.76 17.24
CA VAL A 97 -9.04 2.67 16.32
C VAL A 97 -9.08 2.04 14.92
N PRO A 98 -10.28 1.80 14.34
CA PRO A 98 -10.39 1.25 12.99
C PRO A 98 -10.10 2.30 11.92
N GLY A 99 -9.77 1.84 10.73
CA GLY A 99 -9.48 2.67 9.57
C GLY A 99 -9.45 1.88 8.26
N LYS A 100 -9.08 2.58 7.20
CA LYS A 100 -8.85 2.02 5.87
C LYS A 100 -7.44 2.34 5.41
N TYR A 101 -6.89 1.48 4.57
CA TYR A 101 -5.62 1.75 3.92
C TYR A 101 -5.71 1.58 2.40
N GLN A 102 -4.83 2.27 1.70
CA GLN A 102 -4.70 2.19 0.25
C GLN A 102 -3.23 2.14 -0.13
N ILE A 103 -2.90 1.20 -1.02
CA ILE A 103 -1.57 1.07 -1.60
C ILE A 103 -1.51 1.93 -2.86
N VAL A 104 -0.54 2.83 -2.88
CA VAL A 104 -0.21 3.70 -4.02
C VAL A 104 1.01 3.14 -4.75
N GLN A 105 1.29 3.65 -5.95
CA GLN A 105 2.48 3.24 -6.72
C GLN A 105 3.77 3.44 -5.91
N GLY A 106 4.71 2.51 -6.09
CA GLY A 106 6.02 2.55 -5.42
C GLY A 106 6.03 2.05 -3.97
N GLY A 107 5.05 1.23 -3.57
CA GLY A 107 5.01 0.62 -2.23
C GLY A 107 4.59 1.59 -1.12
N LYS A 108 4.18 2.81 -1.48
CA LYS A 108 3.59 3.75 -0.53
C LYS A 108 2.23 3.25 -0.08
N VAL A 109 1.92 3.43 1.19
CA VAL A 109 0.63 3.10 1.77
C VAL A 109 0.11 4.32 2.52
N GLY A 110 -1.09 4.76 2.14
CA GLY A 110 -1.86 5.76 2.88
C GLY A 110 -2.83 5.07 3.82
N ILE A 111 -2.90 5.53 5.06
CA ILE A 111 -3.80 5.03 6.10
C ILE A 111 -4.66 6.19 6.57
N GLN A 112 -5.96 5.93 6.70
CA GLN A 112 -6.92 6.86 7.25
C GLN A 112 -7.72 6.16 8.34
N LEU A 113 -7.53 6.59 9.57
CA LEU A 113 -8.31 6.13 10.72
C LEU A 113 -9.65 6.86 10.79
N LEU A 114 -10.64 6.22 11.43
CA LEU A 114 -11.99 6.78 11.59
C LEU A 114 -12.03 8.04 12.47
N ASN A 115 -11.05 8.21 13.35
CA ASN A 115 -10.88 9.44 14.14
C ASN A 115 -10.34 10.62 13.29
N GLY A 116 -10.12 10.42 11.99
CA GLY A 116 -9.63 11.44 11.07
C GLY A 116 -8.11 11.49 10.93
N THR A 117 -7.35 10.79 11.77
CA THR A 117 -5.89 10.77 11.69
C THR A 117 -5.42 10.04 10.44
N LYS A 118 -4.41 10.61 9.79
CA LYS A 118 -3.85 10.10 8.54
C LYS A 118 -2.39 9.76 8.72
N TYR A 119 -2.00 8.59 8.23
CA TYR A 119 -0.62 8.16 8.24
C TYR A 119 -0.17 7.77 6.85
N THR A 120 1.13 7.83 6.63
CA THR A 120 1.77 7.32 5.42
C THR A 120 2.94 6.44 5.78
N THR A 121 3.16 5.38 5.01
CA THR A 121 4.35 4.53 5.12
C THR A 121 4.81 4.11 3.73
N THR A 122 6.05 3.63 3.62
CA THR A 122 6.57 3.02 2.40
C THR A 122 7.09 1.63 2.74
N ILE A 123 6.56 0.61 2.09
CA ILE A 123 7.07 -0.75 2.22
C ILE A 123 8.23 -0.92 1.27
N SER A 124 9.40 -1.20 1.84
CA SER A 124 10.60 -1.51 1.09
C SER A 124 10.72 -3.01 0.87
N LEU A 125 10.94 -3.43 -0.37
CA LEU A 125 11.22 -4.82 -0.72
C LEU A 125 12.49 -5.36 -0.05
N GLY A 126 13.45 -4.48 0.27
CA GLY A 126 14.68 -4.86 0.97
C GLY A 126 14.50 -5.13 2.46
N ASN A 127 13.38 -4.71 3.06
CA ASN A 127 13.08 -4.95 4.47
C ASN A 127 11.57 -5.17 4.68
N PRO A 128 11.03 -6.36 4.33
CA PRO A 128 9.60 -6.62 4.36
C PRO A 128 9.01 -6.78 5.77
N ASN A 129 9.86 -6.87 6.80
CA ASN A 129 9.43 -7.09 8.18
C ASN A 129 9.46 -5.80 9.01
N ARG A 130 9.77 -4.66 8.40
CA ARG A 130 9.88 -3.38 9.10
C ARG A 130 9.46 -2.23 8.19
N PHE A 131 8.73 -1.27 8.74
CA PHE A 131 8.48 0.00 8.08
C PHE A 131 8.37 1.14 9.08
N ASP A 132 8.43 2.36 8.57
CA ASP A 132 8.25 3.58 9.35
C ASP A 132 6.89 4.21 9.02
N LEU A 133 6.04 4.34 10.02
CA LEU A 133 4.75 5.01 9.94
C LEU A 133 4.93 6.50 10.25
N VAL A 134 4.50 7.35 9.32
CA VAL A 134 4.62 8.81 9.44
C VAL A 134 3.23 9.41 9.65
N ASP A 135 3.03 10.11 10.76
CA ASP A 135 1.84 10.92 10.98
C ASP A 135 1.83 12.11 10.01
N SER A 136 0.77 12.24 9.23
CA SER A 136 0.66 13.27 8.20
C SER A 136 0.46 14.68 8.76
N ALA A 137 -0.03 14.81 10.00
CA ALA A 137 -0.26 16.10 10.64
C ALA A 137 1.00 16.61 11.36
N THR A 138 1.73 15.71 12.03
CA THR A 138 2.88 16.09 12.87
C THR A 138 4.23 15.81 12.23
N GLY A 139 4.28 14.95 11.21
CA GLY A 139 5.53 14.41 10.66
C GLY A 139 6.24 13.44 11.61
N GLY A 140 5.62 13.09 12.74
CA GLY A 140 6.16 12.12 13.69
C GLY A 140 6.34 10.75 13.05
N VAL A 141 7.47 10.11 13.33
CA VAL A 141 7.84 8.82 12.74
C VAL A 141 7.87 7.75 13.82
N THR A 142 7.09 6.68 13.62
CA THR A 142 7.10 5.49 14.47
C THR A 142 7.48 4.27 13.65
N THR A 143 8.51 3.55 14.10
CA THR A 143 8.96 2.32 13.46
C THR A 143 8.16 1.11 13.95
N PHE A 144 7.62 0.34 13.01
CA PHE A 144 6.89 -0.90 13.24
C PHE A 144 7.63 -2.11 12.69
N GLU A 145 7.54 -3.22 13.41
CA GLU A 145 8.07 -4.53 13.02
C GLU A 145 6.95 -5.56 12.94
N ARG A 146 7.07 -6.50 12.00
CA ARG A 146 6.07 -7.55 11.76
C ARG A 146 6.10 -8.53 12.93
N VAL A 147 4.94 -8.82 13.48
CA VAL A 147 4.79 -9.88 14.48
C VAL A 147 4.93 -11.23 13.77
N PRO A 148 5.85 -12.11 14.18
CA PRO A 148 5.97 -13.44 13.62
C PRO A 148 4.64 -14.19 13.82
N ALA A 149 4.06 -14.72 12.74
CA ALA A 149 2.94 -15.62 12.88
C ALA A 149 3.39 -16.82 13.73
N ALA A 150 2.63 -17.15 14.77
CA ALA A 150 2.93 -18.33 15.58
C ALA A 150 3.08 -19.56 14.65
N PRO A 151 4.08 -20.42 14.88
CA PRO A 151 4.24 -21.62 14.08
C PRO A 151 2.96 -22.44 14.14
N VAL A 152 2.33 -22.66 12.98
CA VAL A 152 1.22 -23.58 12.80
C VAL A 152 1.79 -24.99 13.03
N GLY A 153 1.90 -25.39 14.30
CA GLY A 153 2.67 -26.57 14.66
C GLY A 153 2.85 -26.86 16.15
N ALA A 154 2.24 -26.11 17.07
CA ALA A 154 2.05 -26.61 18.43
C ALA A 154 0.88 -27.62 18.41
N ALA A 155 1.09 -28.74 17.71
CA ALA A 155 0.34 -29.95 17.94
C ALA A 155 0.48 -30.25 19.44
N THR A 156 -0.63 -30.13 20.15
CA THR A 156 -0.85 -30.77 21.44
C THR A 156 -0.32 -32.19 21.35
N THR A 157 0.85 -32.46 21.90
CA THR A 157 1.29 -33.81 22.21
C THR A 157 0.23 -34.38 23.15
N PRO A 158 -0.54 -35.41 22.77
CA PRO A 158 -1.38 -36.09 23.74
C PRO A 158 -0.44 -36.65 24.79
N LYS A 159 -0.62 -36.22 26.04
CA LYS A 159 0.04 -36.84 27.18
C LYS A 159 -0.50 -38.27 27.23
N GLU A 160 0.31 -39.22 26.77
CA GLU A 160 0.04 -40.64 26.90
C GLU A 160 -0.20 -40.95 28.39
N PRO A 161 -1.37 -41.48 28.79
CA PRO A 161 -1.54 -41.97 30.14
C PRO A 161 -0.72 -43.24 30.27
N SER A 162 0.41 -43.16 30.98
CA SER A 162 1.10 -44.34 31.49
C SER A 162 0.12 -45.16 32.31
N GLN A 163 -0.11 -46.41 31.87
CA GLN A 163 -0.54 -47.50 32.75
C GLN A 163 0.67 -48.06 33.50
#